data_AF-A0A4R2HKI9-F1
#
_entry.id   AF-A0A4R2HKI9-F1
#
_cell.length_a   1.000
_cell.length_b   1.000
_cell.length_c   1.000
_cell.angle_alpha   90.00
_cell.angle_beta   90.00
_cell.angle_gamma   90.00
#
_symmetry.space_group_name_H-M   'P 1'
#
loop_
_entity.id
_entity.type
_entity.pdbx_description
1 polymer ?
#
loop_
_entity_poly.entity_id
_entity_poly.type
_entity_poly.pdbx_seq_one_letter_code
_entity_poly.pdbx_strand_id
1 'polypeptide(L)'
;MTLETLVQLARSRTPADRSRIQLATAALGLSGALLLGALRIARLGKGELNVNIYSNYVAESGLRSGLVAILIILALLTAGLAVQALRLGTAARERRLAALRLAGASRKQVRQLSVTDAAMAGLAGGLLAGPIYLVLSLLLGVLPRMAQVLPGAELVDLLIWVPVVVMTTAGGALIGGLLHRDQLVPGVEGPAQVRTGIIAGPVMIVLGVATVRWFGYIASTVFVIGLALLFLSLAPLWIRVIARRFKRSGDPANLLTGVRLVADARPASRMATLLACCGFLVGTLADGTISAVTETDDLIDRTGFYVTGYVLGSVGVLLIVLTGIAALVVGVADQLVDQRRQLACLTALGVDARFLRRIIRRQLTAVAAPALASGLFLGALLGLGRITGGDADGLEPSTVPIVAGLTVAGWLLGLLGGVTAGFLLRNQLRDALDPENLRAA
;
A
#
# COMPACT_ATOMS: atom_id res chain seq x y z
N MET A 1 1.89 -19.47 32.27
CA MET A 1 2.30 -20.24 31.07
C MET A 1 3.78 -19.98 30.88
N THR A 2 4.59 -21.03 30.81
CA THR A 2 6.02 -20.91 30.51
C THR A 2 6.22 -20.58 29.04
N LEU A 3 7.32 -19.91 28.69
CA LEU A 3 7.60 -19.47 27.32
C LEU A 3 7.65 -20.65 26.34
N GLU A 4 8.16 -21.80 26.79
CA GLU A 4 8.14 -23.06 26.02
C GLU A 4 6.73 -23.54 25.69
N THR A 5 5.80 -23.53 26.66
CA THR A 5 4.41 -23.94 26.40
C THR A 5 3.71 -23.01 25.40
N LEU A 6 4.00 -21.71 25.43
CA LEU A 6 3.49 -20.76 24.44
C LEU A 6 4.05 -21.06 23.04
N VAL A 7 5.36 -21.33 22.93
CA VAL A 7 6.01 -21.64 21.64
C VAL A 7 5.54 -22.97 21.07
N GLN A 8 5.35 -24.00 21.90
CA GLN A 8 4.82 -25.30 21.45
C GLN A 8 3.38 -25.20 20.96
N LEU A 9 2.50 -24.52 21.70
CA LEU A 9 1.10 -24.31 21.30
C LEU A 9 1.01 -23.50 20.00
N ALA A 10 1.84 -22.48 19.84
CA ALA A 10 1.92 -21.66 18.64
C ALA A 10 2.43 -22.42 17.39
N ARG A 11 3.11 -23.56 17.58
CA ARG A 11 3.66 -24.39 16.50
C ARG A 11 2.64 -25.34 15.88
N SER A 12 1.58 -25.69 16.60
CA SER A 12 0.49 -26.53 16.08
C SER A 12 -0.38 -25.75 15.07
N ARG A 13 -0.09 -25.91 13.77
CA ARG A 13 -0.70 -25.10 12.70
C ARG A 13 -1.40 -25.97 11.66
N THR A 14 -2.63 -25.59 11.31
CA THR A 14 -3.31 -26.14 10.12
C THR A 14 -2.60 -25.68 8.85
N PRO A 15 -2.75 -26.39 7.72
CA PRO A 15 -2.14 -26.00 6.44
C PRO A 15 -2.51 -24.57 5.99
N ALA A 16 -3.73 -24.12 6.26
CA ALA A 16 -4.17 -22.75 5.99
C ALA A 16 -3.42 -21.70 6.85
N ASP A 17 -3.11 -21.99 8.11
CA ASP A 17 -2.33 -21.08 8.97
C ASP A 17 -0.86 -21.01 8.53
N ARG A 18 -0.35 -22.10 7.92
CA ARG A 18 1.03 -22.14 7.42
C ARG A 18 1.22 -21.21 6.23
N SER A 19 0.32 -21.21 5.25
CA SER A 19 0.41 -20.32 4.08
C SER A 19 0.29 -18.85 4.47
N ARG A 20 -0.58 -18.51 5.42
CA ARG A 20 -0.74 -17.15 5.96
C ARG A 20 0.54 -16.64 6.62
N ILE A 21 1.15 -17.46 7.46
CA ILE A 21 2.38 -17.07 8.15
C ILE A 21 3.56 -17.04 7.17
N GLN A 22 3.60 -17.92 6.17
CA GLN A 22 4.57 -17.81 5.08
C GLN A 22 4.42 -16.50 4.30
N LEU A 23 3.20 -16.07 3.98
CA LEU A 23 2.95 -14.78 3.33
C LEU A 23 3.36 -13.60 4.23
N ALA A 24 3.00 -13.62 5.50
CA ALA A 24 3.36 -12.56 6.45
C ALA A 24 4.88 -12.47 6.67
N THR A 25 5.56 -13.61 6.80
CA THR A 25 7.03 -13.68 6.96
C THR A 25 7.75 -13.22 5.71
N ALA A 26 7.31 -13.64 4.52
CA ALA A 26 7.87 -13.18 3.25
C ALA A 26 7.68 -11.66 3.06
N ALA A 27 6.50 -11.13 3.39
CA ALA A 27 6.20 -9.70 3.29
C ALA A 27 7.03 -8.86 4.27
N LEU A 28 7.20 -9.32 5.52
CA LEU A 28 8.08 -8.66 6.52
C LEU A 28 9.55 -8.77 6.14
N GLY A 29 9.98 -9.89 5.57
CA GLY A 29 11.34 -10.05 5.06
C GLY A 29 11.65 -9.10 3.90
N LEU A 30 10.73 -8.99 2.95
CA LEU A 30 10.85 -8.03 1.85
C LEU A 30 10.86 -6.58 2.36
N SER A 31 9.98 -6.24 3.30
CA SER A 31 9.95 -4.92 3.96
C SER A 31 11.28 -4.60 4.65
N GLY A 32 11.83 -5.55 5.43
CA GLY A 32 13.11 -5.40 6.10
C GLY A 32 14.28 -5.25 5.11
N ALA A 33 14.27 -6.01 4.00
CA ALA A 33 15.31 -5.91 2.97
C ALA A 33 15.31 -4.53 2.29
N LEU A 34 14.12 -3.97 2.02
CA LEU A 34 13.97 -2.62 1.46
C LEU A 34 14.43 -1.54 2.45
N LEU A 35 14.16 -1.71 3.74
CA LEU A 35 14.68 -0.81 4.79
C LEU A 35 16.21 -0.87 4.90
N LEU A 36 16.81 -2.06 4.79
CA LEU A 36 18.27 -2.21 4.75
C LEU A 36 18.87 -1.47 3.55
N GLY A 37 18.27 -1.62 2.37
CA GLY A 37 18.67 -0.86 1.18
C GLY A 37 18.56 0.65 1.36
N ALA A 38 17.45 1.14 1.92
CA ALA A 38 17.23 2.56 2.19
C ALA A 38 18.27 3.12 3.18
N LEU A 39 18.52 2.40 4.28
CA LEU A 39 19.48 2.81 5.31
C LEU A 39 20.93 2.74 4.83
N ARG A 40 21.24 1.82 3.90
CA ARG A 40 22.53 1.76 3.22
C ARG A 40 22.75 3.00 2.36
N ILE A 41 21.77 3.37 1.54
CA ILE A 41 21.87 4.57 0.70
C ILE A 41 21.97 5.83 1.56
N ALA A 42 21.20 5.91 2.65
CA ALA A 42 21.24 7.04 3.57
C ALA A 42 22.60 7.21 4.28
N ARG A 43 23.34 6.13 4.53
CA ARG A 43 24.67 6.16 5.18
C ARG A 43 25.79 6.65 4.28
N LEU A 44 25.61 6.64 2.96
CA LEU A 44 26.64 7.10 2.02
C LEU A 44 26.92 8.62 2.11
N GLY A 45 26.20 9.35 2.98
CA GLY A 45 26.48 10.75 3.32
C GLY A 45 26.00 11.73 2.25
N LYS A 46 26.32 13.02 2.45
CA LYS A 46 25.93 14.13 1.57
C LYS A 46 26.96 14.41 0.46
N GLY A 47 28.12 13.76 0.50
CA GLY A 47 29.20 13.95 -0.48
C GLY A 47 28.91 13.26 -1.81
N GLU A 48 29.39 13.85 -2.90
CA GLU A 48 29.41 13.20 -4.21
C GLU A 48 30.27 11.94 -4.14
N LEU A 49 29.69 10.82 -4.59
CA LEU A 49 30.41 9.55 -4.64
C LEU A 49 31.04 9.38 -6.02
N ASN A 50 32.08 8.55 -6.08
CA ASN A 50 32.76 8.26 -7.34
C ASN A 50 31.79 7.59 -8.34
N VAL A 51 31.51 8.29 -9.44
CA VAL A 51 30.63 7.89 -10.54
C VAL A 51 31.13 6.62 -11.25
N ASN A 52 32.41 6.28 -11.09
CA ASN A 52 32.98 5.04 -11.62
C ASN A 52 32.57 3.78 -10.84
N ILE A 53 32.13 3.94 -9.58
CA ILE A 53 31.80 2.83 -8.67
C ILE A 53 30.28 2.71 -8.46
N TYR A 54 29.58 3.84 -8.41
CA TYR A 54 28.14 3.90 -8.14
C TYR A 54 27.37 4.42 -9.36
N SER A 55 26.12 3.96 -9.54
CA SER A 55 25.21 4.53 -10.54
C SER A 55 25.03 6.03 -10.33
N ASN A 56 24.85 6.82 -11.40
CA ASN A 56 24.64 8.27 -11.33
C ASN A 56 23.50 8.65 -10.34
N TYR A 57 22.46 7.82 -10.22
CA TYR A 57 21.34 8.05 -9.28
C TYR A 57 21.72 7.86 -7.80
N VAL A 58 22.72 7.02 -7.53
CA VAL A 58 23.28 6.83 -6.19
C VAL A 58 24.45 7.79 -5.98
N ALA A 59 25.14 8.22 -7.02
CA ALA A 59 26.28 9.12 -6.93
C ALA A 59 25.89 10.58 -6.65
N GLU A 60 24.74 11.04 -7.16
CA GLU A 60 24.24 12.39 -6.95
C GLU A 60 23.45 12.54 -5.64
N SER A 61 23.85 13.49 -4.79
CA SER A 61 23.25 13.71 -3.47
C SER A 61 21.78 14.11 -3.51
N GLY A 62 21.34 14.81 -4.58
CA GLY A 62 19.96 15.25 -4.77
C GLY A 62 18.97 14.13 -5.12
N LEU A 63 19.44 13.05 -5.78
CA LEU A 63 18.59 11.93 -6.22
C LEU A 63 18.48 10.81 -5.17
N ARG A 64 19.49 10.67 -4.30
CA ARG A 64 19.50 9.68 -3.22
C ARG A 64 18.27 9.76 -2.32
N SER A 65 17.85 10.97 -1.97
CA SER A 65 16.72 11.19 -1.05
C SER A 65 15.40 10.69 -1.64
N GLY A 66 15.19 10.88 -2.95
CA GLY A 66 14.04 10.33 -3.68
C GLY A 66 14.06 8.80 -3.70
N LEU A 67 15.22 8.20 -3.97
CA LEU A 67 15.37 6.74 -3.97
C LEU A 67 15.12 6.14 -2.58
N VAL A 68 15.67 6.76 -1.53
CA VAL A 68 15.41 6.37 -0.13
C VAL A 68 13.92 6.47 0.20
N ALA A 69 13.25 7.54 -0.23
CA ALA A 69 11.81 7.71 -0.02
C ALA A 69 10.99 6.60 -0.69
N ILE A 70 11.29 6.25 -1.95
CA ILE A 70 10.61 5.17 -2.67
C ILE A 70 10.79 3.83 -1.96
N LEU A 71 12.02 3.51 -1.53
CA LEU A 71 12.30 2.27 -0.79
C LEU A 71 11.55 2.21 0.55
N ILE A 72 11.47 3.33 1.28
CA ILE A 72 10.70 3.42 2.52
C ILE A 72 9.20 3.22 2.25
N ILE A 73 8.65 3.85 1.21
CA ILE A 73 7.23 3.68 0.83
C ILE A 73 6.95 2.21 0.49
N LEU A 74 7.82 1.57 -0.30
CA LEU A 74 7.67 0.17 -0.66
C LEU A 74 7.82 -0.75 0.55
N ALA A 75 8.72 -0.43 1.49
CA ALA A 75 8.84 -1.13 2.76
C ALA A 75 7.56 -1.01 3.61
N LEU A 76 6.95 0.18 3.66
CA LEU A 76 5.69 0.40 4.37
C LEU A 76 4.52 -0.36 3.72
N LEU A 77 4.44 -0.40 2.38
CA LEU A 77 3.42 -1.15 1.66
C LEU A 77 3.54 -2.66 1.86
N THR A 78 4.76 -3.19 1.80
CA THR A 78 5.05 -4.61 2.07
C THR A 78 4.84 -4.95 3.54
N ALA A 79 5.12 -4.05 4.49
CA ALA A 79 4.71 -4.23 5.88
C ALA A 79 3.17 -4.23 6.03
N GLY A 80 2.46 -3.39 5.27
CA GLY A 80 1.00 -3.37 5.20
C GLY A 80 0.42 -4.70 4.71
N LEU A 81 1.04 -5.33 3.71
CA LEU A 81 0.71 -6.68 3.27
C LEU A 81 0.84 -7.70 4.40
N ALA A 82 1.92 -7.61 5.18
CA ALA A 82 2.11 -8.50 6.32
C ALA A 82 1.00 -8.34 7.39
N VAL A 83 0.58 -7.10 7.68
CA VAL A 83 -0.54 -6.83 8.59
C VAL A 83 -1.80 -7.53 8.10
N GLN A 84 -2.08 -7.46 6.81
CA GLN A 84 -3.27 -8.08 6.23
C GLN A 84 -3.16 -9.61 6.15
N ALA A 85 -1.98 -10.15 5.85
CA ALA A 85 -1.72 -11.58 5.91
C ALA A 85 -1.91 -12.15 7.32
N LEU A 86 -1.58 -11.38 8.36
CA LEU A 86 -1.84 -11.72 9.76
C LEU A 86 -3.32 -11.58 10.16
N ARG A 87 -4.10 -10.76 9.44
CA ARG A 87 -5.56 -10.64 9.61
C ARG A 87 -6.30 -11.80 8.96
N LEU A 88 -5.90 -12.18 7.75
CA LEU A 88 -6.38 -13.38 7.06
C LEU A 88 -6.24 -14.58 7.97
N GLY A 89 -7.31 -14.97 8.65
CA GLY A 89 -7.30 -16.11 9.58
C GLY A 89 -7.69 -15.84 11.03
N THR A 90 -8.01 -14.60 11.37
CA THR A 90 -8.70 -14.21 12.61
C THR A 90 -9.83 -15.18 12.96
N ALA A 91 -10.71 -15.54 12.03
CA ALA A 91 -11.84 -16.44 12.31
C ALA A 91 -11.44 -17.84 12.79
N ALA A 92 -10.45 -18.48 12.15
CA ALA A 92 -9.97 -19.81 12.57
C ALA A 92 -9.21 -19.72 13.90
N ARG A 93 -8.44 -18.65 14.07
CA ARG A 93 -7.72 -18.34 15.31
C ARG A 93 -8.67 -18.07 16.46
N GLU A 94 -9.75 -17.33 16.23
CA GLU A 94 -10.79 -17.02 17.21
C GLU A 94 -11.47 -18.29 17.70
N ARG A 95 -11.79 -19.24 16.81
CA ARG A 95 -12.32 -20.54 17.22
C ARG A 95 -11.36 -21.29 18.14
N ARG A 96 -10.05 -21.31 17.84
CA ARG A 96 -9.04 -21.92 18.73
C ARG A 96 -8.92 -21.17 20.06
N LEU A 97 -8.88 -19.85 20.03
CA LEU A 97 -8.80 -19.03 21.24
C LEU A 97 -10.07 -19.15 22.10
N ALA A 98 -11.24 -19.31 21.48
CA ALA A 98 -12.50 -19.58 22.16
C ALA A 98 -12.50 -20.97 22.80
N ALA A 99 -12.03 -22.01 22.10
CA ALA A 99 -11.86 -23.34 22.68
C ALA A 99 -10.90 -23.33 23.88
N LEU A 100 -9.78 -22.61 23.78
CA LEU A 100 -8.85 -22.43 24.90
C LEU A 100 -9.48 -21.69 26.08
N ARG A 101 -10.33 -20.67 25.82
CA ARG A 101 -11.09 -19.98 26.88
C ARG A 101 -12.11 -20.90 27.55
N LEU A 102 -12.79 -21.76 26.78
CA LEU A 102 -13.70 -22.78 27.31
C LEU A 102 -12.95 -23.82 28.17
N ALA A 103 -11.69 -24.10 27.84
CA ALA A 103 -10.79 -24.92 28.65
C ALA A 103 -10.17 -24.18 29.87
N GLY A 104 -10.60 -22.95 30.16
CA GLY A 104 -10.19 -22.19 31.35
C GLY A 104 -9.03 -21.21 31.13
N ALA A 105 -8.58 -20.97 29.90
CA ALA A 105 -7.50 -20.01 29.64
C ALA A 105 -7.95 -18.55 29.91
N SER A 106 -7.13 -17.80 30.64
CA SER A 106 -7.39 -16.39 30.95
C SER A 106 -7.23 -15.47 29.72
N ARG A 107 -7.90 -14.31 29.73
CA ARG A 107 -7.78 -13.30 28.66
C ARG A 107 -6.34 -12.82 28.46
N LYS A 108 -5.54 -12.73 29.54
CA LYS A 108 -4.12 -12.34 29.47
C LYS A 108 -3.29 -13.38 28.73
N GLN A 109 -3.50 -14.67 28.99
CA GLN A 109 -2.79 -15.77 28.33
C GLN A 109 -3.11 -15.83 26.83
N VAL A 110 -4.38 -15.64 26.45
CA VAL A 110 -4.81 -15.59 25.05
C VAL A 110 -4.17 -14.42 24.30
N ARG A 111 -4.07 -13.25 24.92
CA ARG A 111 -3.38 -12.08 24.34
C ARG A 111 -1.87 -12.29 24.23
N GLN A 112 -1.24 -12.92 25.22
CA GLN A 112 0.19 -13.24 25.14
C GLN A 112 0.49 -14.24 24.03
N LEU A 113 -0.36 -15.26 23.86
CA LEU A 113 -0.28 -16.18 22.74
C LEU A 113 -0.43 -15.43 21.41
N SER A 114 -1.35 -14.46 21.33
CA SER A 114 -1.58 -13.75 20.08
C SER A 114 -0.42 -12.83 19.66
N VAL A 115 0.21 -12.20 20.64
CA VAL A 115 1.39 -11.35 20.46
C VAL A 115 2.61 -12.21 20.10
N THR A 116 2.80 -13.35 20.76
CA THR A 116 3.94 -14.24 20.48
C THR A 116 3.87 -14.86 19.09
N ASP A 117 2.70 -15.28 18.61
CA ASP A 117 2.51 -15.74 17.23
C ASP A 117 2.99 -14.72 16.20
N ALA A 118 2.54 -13.47 16.35
CA ALA A 118 2.85 -12.40 15.42
C ALA A 118 4.30 -11.92 15.56
N ALA A 119 4.86 -11.94 16.79
CA ALA A 119 6.26 -11.68 17.05
C ALA A 119 7.16 -12.73 16.38
N MET A 120 6.80 -14.01 16.42
CA MET A 120 7.57 -15.07 15.73
C MET A 120 7.54 -14.89 14.20
N ALA A 121 6.40 -14.46 13.64
CA ALA A 121 6.34 -14.11 12.22
C ALA A 121 7.23 -12.89 11.89
N GLY A 122 7.24 -11.90 12.77
CA GLY A 122 8.15 -10.74 12.67
C GLY A 122 9.62 -11.12 12.75
N LEU A 123 9.99 -11.99 13.70
CA LEU A 123 11.34 -12.48 13.87
C LEU A 123 11.80 -13.29 12.67
N ALA A 124 10.98 -14.22 12.18
CA ALA A 124 11.30 -14.99 10.99
C ALA A 124 11.42 -14.08 9.74
N GLY A 125 10.55 -13.09 9.59
CA GLY A 125 10.67 -12.08 8.53
C GLY A 125 11.96 -11.26 8.66
N GLY A 126 12.28 -10.77 9.85
CA GLY A 126 13.52 -10.03 10.13
C GLY A 126 14.78 -10.86 9.81
N LEU A 127 14.79 -12.14 10.18
CA LEU A 127 15.88 -13.05 9.84
C LEU A 127 15.99 -13.30 8.31
N LEU A 128 14.87 -13.29 7.59
CA LEU A 128 14.88 -13.42 6.13
C LEU A 128 15.29 -12.12 5.41
N ALA A 129 15.17 -10.96 6.07
CA ALA A 129 15.47 -9.65 5.46
C ALA A 129 16.91 -9.54 4.96
N GLY A 130 17.89 -10.05 5.71
CA GLY A 130 19.30 -10.05 5.34
C GLY A 130 19.55 -10.86 4.05
N PRO A 131 19.22 -12.17 4.02
CA PRO A 131 19.31 -12.99 2.82
C PRO A 131 18.57 -12.43 1.62
N ILE A 132 17.35 -11.91 1.80
CA ILE A 132 16.57 -11.28 0.72
C ILE A 132 17.29 -10.04 0.19
N TYR A 133 17.86 -9.21 1.07
CA TYR A 133 18.66 -8.05 0.67
C TYR A 133 19.91 -8.46 -0.13
N LEU A 134 20.60 -9.53 0.26
CA LEU A 134 21.75 -10.05 -0.48
C LEU A 134 21.37 -10.58 -1.87
N VAL A 135 20.27 -11.33 -1.96
CA VAL A 135 19.78 -11.84 -3.24
C VAL A 135 19.35 -10.67 -4.13
N LEU A 136 18.67 -9.67 -3.58
CA LEU A 136 18.22 -8.49 -4.32
C LEU A 136 19.41 -7.65 -4.78
N SER A 137 20.42 -7.43 -3.93
CA SER A 137 21.63 -6.68 -4.30
C SER A 137 22.47 -7.43 -5.34
N LEU A 138 22.52 -8.76 -5.29
CA LEU A 138 23.20 -9.57 -6.30
C LEU A 138 22.45 -9.53 -7.65
N LEU A 139 21.14 -9.72 -7.65
CA LEU A 139 20.30 -9.65 -8.87
C LEU A 139 20.38 -8.27 -9.53
N LEU A 140 20.30 -7.20 -8.73
CA LEU A 140 20.43 -5.84 -9.25
C LEU A 140 21.89 -5.47 -9.59
N GLY A 141 22.88 -6.21 -9.07
CA GLY A 141 24.29 -6.06 -9.43
C GLY A 141 24.64 -6.61 -10.82
N VAL A 142 23.78 -7.45 -11.41
CA VAL A 142 23.94 -7.96 -12.78
C VAL A 142 23.41 -6.97 -13.83
N LEU A 143 22.58 -6.01 -13.42
CA LEU A 143 22.03 -5.00 -14.33
C LEU A 143 23.10 -4.02 -14.81
N PRO A 144 22.92 -3.38 -15.99
CA PRO A 144 23.84 -2.37 -16.47
C PRO A 144 24.03 -1.25 -15.44
N ARG A 145 25.23 -0.69 -15.36
CA ARG A 145 25.66 0.24 -14.29
C ARG A 145 24.68 1.38 -14.01
N MET A 146 24.00 1.88 -15.05
CA MET A 146 22.98 2.93 -14.91
C MET A 146 21.75 2.47 -14.11
N ALA A 147 21.37 1.19 -14.18
CA ALA A 147 20.22 0.60 -13.48
C ALA A 147 20.59 -0.07 -12.14
N GLN A 148 21.85 0.03 -11.69
CA GLN A 148 22.28 -0.54 -10.41
C GLN A 148 21.81 0.35 -9.24
N VAL A 149 20.64 0.01 -8.69
CA VAL A 149 19.97 0.80 -7.64
C VAL A 149 20.46 0.46 -6.23
N LEU A 150 20.78 -0.80 -5.98
CA LEU A 150 21.22 -1.28 -4.67
C LEU A 150 22.74 -1.38 -4.62
N PRO A 151 23.42 -0.66 -3.71
CA PRO A 151 24.84 -0.86 -3.47
C PRO A 151 25.10 -2.25 -2.87
N GLY A 152 26.30 -2.79 -3.12
CA GLY A 152 26.73 -4.09 -2.60
C GLY A 152 26.75 -4.14 -1.07
N ALA A 153 26.61 -5.34 -0.52
CA ALA A 153 26.52 -5.56 0.92
C ALA A 153 27.90 -5.44 1.60
N GLU A 154 27.95 -4.71 2.71
CA GLU A 154 29.14 -4.53 3.55
C GLU A 154 28.99 -5.18 4.93
N LEU A 155 30.12 -5.38 5.63
CA LEU A 155 30.13 -5.88 7.01
C LEU A 155 29.28 -5.04 7.98
N VAL A 156 29.18 -3.73 7.74
CA VAL A 156 28.35 -2.82 8.55
C VAL A 156 26.86 -3.11 8.37
N ASP A 157 26.45 -3.69 7.24
CA ASP A 157 25.05 -4.05 6.97
C ASP A 157 24.63 -5.25 7.82
N LEU A 158 25.57 -6.12 8.18
CA LEU A 158 25.35 -7.19 9.15
C LEU A 158 25.04 -6.63 10.55
N LEU A 159 25.72 -5.55 10.95
CA LEU A 159 25.46 -4.90 12.24
C LEU A 159 24.08 -4.23 12.27
N ILE A 160 23.65 -3.66 11.14
CA ILE A 160 22.34 -3.00 10.98
C ILE A 160 21.20 -3.97 10.74
N TRP A 161 21.50 -5.20 10.31
CA TRP A 161 20.50 -6.25 10.22
C TRP A 161 19.90 -6.58 11.60
N VAL A 162 20.70 -6.51 12.68
CA VAL A 162 20.23 -6.73 14.06
C VAL A 162 19.09 -5.79 14.45
N PRO A 163 19.21 -4.44 14.36
CA PRO A 163 18.10 -3.55 14.69
C PRO A 163 16.90 -3.71 13.75
N VAL A 164 17.10 -4.09 12.48
CA VAL A 164 15.97 -4.40 11.57
C VAL A 164 15.21 -5.65 12.02
N VAL A 165 15.90 -6.69 12.49
CA VAL A 165 15.26 -7.88 13.08
C VAL A 165 14.47 -7.49 14.34
N VAL A 166 15.02 -6.63 15.20
CA VAL A 166 14.32 -6.12 16.39
C VAL A 166 13.09 -5.31 15.99
N MET A 167 13.21 -4.40 15.01
CA MET A 167 12.08 -3.58 14.53
C MET A 167 10.96 -4.42 13.93
N THR A 168 11.28 -5.38 13.07
CA THR A 168 10.28 -6.26 12.43
C THR A 168 9.61 -7.19 13.44
N THR A 169 10.36 -7.68 14.44
CA THR A 169 9.81 -8.44 15.57
C THR A 169 8.88 -7.59 16.44
N ALA A 170 9.31 -6.38 16.80
CA ALA A 170 8.51 -5.43 17.57
C ALA A 170 7.25 -5.00 16.81
N GLY A 171 7.37 -4.76 15.50
CA GLY A 171 6.26 -4.49 14.59
C GLY A 171 5.25 -5.64 14.57
N GLY A 172 5.72 -6.87 14.40
CA GLY A 172 4.89 -8.08 14.48
C GLY A 172 4.16 -8.20 15.84
N ALA A 173 4.87 -7.98 16.94
CA ALA A 173 4.30 -8.00 18.29
C ALA A 173 3.24 -6.90 18.50
N LEU A 174 3.51 -5.67 18.05
CA LEU A 174 2.58 -4.55 18.09
C LEU A 174 1.32 -4.84 17.28
N ILE A 175 1.47 -5.37 16.07
CA ILE A 175 0.34 -5.77 15.22
C ILE A 175 -0.49 -6.85 15.94
N GLY A 176 0.15 -7.90 16.47
CA GLY A 176 -0.53 -8.94 17.24
C GLY A 176 -1.27 -8.43 18.48
N GLY A 177 -0.78 -7.35 19.09
CA GLY A 177 -1.42 -6.68 20.22
C GLY A 177 -2.58 -5.76 19.82
N LEU A 178 -2.43 -5.00 18.73
CA LEU A 178 -3.43 -4.07 18.21
C LEU A 178 -4.63 -4.80 17.60
N LEU A 179 -4.39 -5.89 16.87
CA LEU A 179 -5.45 -6.74 16.31
C LEU A 179 -6.40 -7.29 17.38
N HIS A 180 -5.89 -7.58 18.57
CA HIS A 180 -6.74 -8.01 19.70
C HIS A 180 -7.56 -6.86 20.30
N ARG A 181 -7.13 -5.60 20.11
CA ARG A 181 -7.74 -4.40 20.69
C ARG A 181 -8.85 -3.83 19.80
N ASP A 182 -8.65 -3.83 18.48
CA ASP A 182 -9.64 -3.38 17.48
C ASP A 182 -10.95 -4.19 17.53
N GLN A 183 -10.91 -5.44 17.99
CA GLN A 183 -12.08 -6.31 18.11
C GLN A 183 -12.96 -5.99 19.33
N LEU A 184 -12.45 -5.28 20.34
CA LEU A 184 -13.18 -5.01 21.59
C LEU A 184 -14.01 -3.72 21.52
N VAL A 185 -13.67 -2.78 20.63
CA VAL A 185 -14.44 -1.56 20.41
C VAL A 185 -14.23 -1.13 18.95
N PRO A 186 -15.27 -1.12 18.08
CA PRO A 186 -15.18 -0.39 16.82
C PRO A 186 -15.03 1.08 17.17
N GLY A 187 -13.78 1.57 17.23
CA GLY A 187 -13.50 2.96 17.54
C GLY A 187 -14.19 3.82 16.50
N VAL A 188 -15.23 4.56 16.89
CA VAL A 188 -15.84 5.58 16.05
C VAL A 188 -14.80 6.69 15.94
N GLU A 189 -14.15 6.83 14.78
CA GLU A 189 -13.31 8.02 14.55
C GLU A 189 -14.25 9.21 14.61
N GLY A 190 -13.97 10.11 15.54
CA GLY A 190 -14.77 11.32 15.69
C GLY A 190 -14.70 12.16 14.41
N PRO A 191 -15.78 12.89 14.07
CA PRO A 191 -15.81 13.83 12.94
C PRO A 191 -14.69 14.89 12.99
N ALA A 192 -14.06 15.08 14.15
CA ALA A 192 -12.93 15.99 14.36
C ALA A 192 -11.68 15.61 13.55
N GLN A 193 -11.35 14.31 13.40
CA GLN A 193 -10.11 13.88 12.73
C GLN A 193 -10.18 14.04 11.20
N VAL A 194 -11.38 13.92 10.62
CA VAL A 194 -11.63 14.23 9.20
C VAL A 194 -11.55 15.75 8.97
N ARG A 195 -12.02 16.54 9.94
CA ARG A 195 -12.07 18.01 9.84
C ARG A 195 -10.68 18.66 9.95
N THR A 196 -9.80 18.13 10.81
CA THR A 196 -8.42 18.63 10.93
C THR A 196 -7.60 18.37 9.68
N GLY A 197 -7.74 17.20 9.04
CA GLY A 197 -7.03 16.89 7.80
C GLY A 197 -7.49 17.70 6.57
N ILE A 198 -8.79 18.04 6.49
CA ILE A 198 -9.33 18.91 5.42
C ILE A 198 -8.78 20.33 5.49
N ILE A 199 -8.41 20.82 6.69
CA ILE A 199 -7.87 22.16 6.87
C ILE A 199 -6.34 22.11 6.80
N ALA A 200 -5.70 21.16 7.48
CA ALA A 200 -4.24 21.04 7.51
C ALA A 200 -3.64 20.68 6.15
N GLY A 201 -4.31 19.85 5.34
CA GLY A 201 -3.83 19.47 4.00
C GLY A 201 -3.63 20.66 3.07
N PRO A 202 -4.69 21.44 2.75
CA PRO A 202 -4.59 22.64 1.91
C PRO A 202 -3.62 23.68 2.49
N VAL A 203 -3.61 23.89 3.81
CA VAL A 203 -2.69 24.83 4.45
C VAL A 203 -1.23 24.41 4.21
N MET A 204 -0.90 23.13 4.37
CA MET A 204 0.44 22.60 4.11
C MET A 204 0.81 22.64 2.62
N ILE A 205 -0.16 22.42 1.72
CA ILE A 205 0.05 22.57 0.27
C ILE A 205 0.37 24.02 -0.09
N VAL A 206 -0.44 24.98 0.37
CA VAL A 206 -0.23 26.41 0.12
C VAL A 206 1.09 26.87 0.72
N LEU A 207 1.40 26.42 1.95
CA LEU A 207 2.67 26.71 2.60
C LEU A 207 3.85 26.13 1.81
N GLY A 208 3.74 24.88 1.33
CA GLY A 208 4.74 24.23 0.49
C GLY A 208 4.98 24.99 -0.82
N VAL A 209 3.92 25.39 -1.53
CA VAL A 209 4.04 26.18 -2.77
C VAL A 209 4.64 27.56 -2.50
N ALA A 210 4.18 28.27 -1.46
CA ALA A 210 4.68 29.61 -1.14
C ALA A 210 6.15 29.61 -0.69
N THR A 211 6.59 28.54 -0.03
CA THR A 211 7.96 28.41 0.49
C THR A 211 8.92 27.75 -0.50
N VAL A 212 8.45 27.19 -1.63
CA VAL A 212 9.29 26.45 -2.58
C VAL A 212 10.41 27.28 -3.18
N ARG A 213 10.14 28.55 -3.44
CA ARG A 213 11.12 29.49 -4.02
C ARG A 213 12.25 29.87 -3.06
N TRP A 214 12.03 29.69 -1.75
CA TRP A 214 12.97 30.07 -0.69
C TRP A 214 13.68 28.87 -0.06
N PHE A 215 12.96 27.77 0.14
CA PHE A 215 13.42 26.61 0.90
C PHE A 215 13.62 25.35 0.04
N GLY A 216 13.35 25.43 -1.28
CA GLY A 216 13.61 24.38 -2.26
C GLY A 216 13.09 23.02 -1.83
N TYR A 217 14.00 22.07 -1.60
CA TYR A 217 13.69 20.68 -1.26
C TYR A 217 12.80 20.53 -0.02
N ILE A 218 12.98 21.36 1.02
CA ILE A 218 12.18 21.27 2.27
C ILE A 218 10.71 21.56 1.98
N ALA A 219 10.44 22.58 1.16
CA ALA A 219 9.10 22.96 0.77
C ALA A 219 8.41 21.88 -0.08
N SER A 220 9.16 21.15 -0.92
CA SER A 220 8.64 20.02 -1.69
C SER A 220 8.16 18.87 -0.77
N THR A 221 8.89 18.59 0.33
CA THR A 221 8.46 17.58 1.30
C THR A 221 7.20 17.99 2.06
N VAL A 222 7.10 19.26 2.43
CA VAL A 222 5.91 19.85 3.07
C VAL A 222 4.69 19.77 2.14
N PHE A 223 4.88 20.04 0.84
CA PHE A 223 3.84 19.91 -0.17
C PHE A 223 3.36 18.45 -0.32
N VAL A 224 4.28 17.49 -0.44
CA VAL A 224 3.94 16.06 -0.56
C VAL A 224 3.20 15.56 0.68
N ILE A 225 3.62 15.98 1.88
CA ILE A 225 2.92 15.67 3.14
C ILE A 225 1.52 16.29 3.15
N GLY A 226 1.39 17.55 2.75
CA GLY A 226 0.10 18.24 2.62
C GLY A 226 -0.86 17.54 1.66
N LEU A 227 -0.33 17.07 0.52
CA LEU A 227 -1.09 16.32 -0.49
C LEU A 227 -1.52 14.94 0.01
N ALA A 228 -0.63 14.21 0.67
CA ALA A 228 -0.97 12.94 1.30
C ALA A 228 -2.09 13.12 2.33
N LEU A 229 -1.98 14.12 3.22
CA LEU A 229 -3.02 14.46 4.20
C LEU A 229 -4.34 14.85 3.53
N LEU A 230 -4.28 15.60 2.43
CA LEU A 230 -5.44 15.98 1.63
C LEU A 230 -6.13 14.74 1.04
N PHE A 231 -5.40 13.81 0.42
CA PHE A 231 -5.95 12.56 -0.09
C PHE A 231 -6.56 11.69 1.02
N LEU A 232 -5.87 11.55 2.16
CA LEU A 232 -6.39 10.82 3.33
C LEU A 232 -7.73 11.40 3.82
N SER A 233 -7.90 12.71 3.70
CA SER A 233 -9.07 13.44 4.20
C SER A 233 -10.22 13.50 3.21
N LEU A 234 -9.92 13.58 1.90
CA LEU A 234 -10.93 13.59 0.85
C LEU A 234 -11.50 12.20 0.55
N ALA A 235 -10.70 11.14 0.65
CA ALA A 235 -11.15 9.77 0.37
C ALA A 235 -12.46 9.37 1.10
N PRO A 236 -12.62 9.58 2.43
CA PRO A 236 -13.87 9.23 3.12
C PRO A 236 -15.06 10.11 2.71
N LEU A 237 -14.83 11.38 2.34
CA LEU A 237 -15.88 12.28 1.83
C LEU A 237 -16.38 11.81 0.46
N TRP A 238 -15.47 11.54 -0.46
CA TRP A 238 -15.78 11.05 -1.80
C TRP A 238 -16.56 9.74 -1.76
N ILE A 239 -16.14 8.80 -0.91
CA ILE A 239 -16.84 7.52 -0.73
C ILE A 239 -18.26 7.73 -0.19
N ARG A 240 -18.47 8.67 0.75
CA ARG A 240 -19.82 9.01 1.22
C ARG A 240 -20.69 9.61 0.12
N VAL A 241 -20.13 10.45 -0.74
CA VAL A 241 -20.86 11.04 -1.89
C VAL A 241 -21.27 9.95 -2.88
N ILE A 242 -20.34 9.07 -3.25
CA ILE A 242 -20.59 7.94 -4.15
C ILE A 242 -21.63 6.98 -3.55
N ALA A 243 -21.51 6.66 -2.26
CA ALA A 243 -22.48 5.81 -1.58
C ALA A 243 -23.88 6.42 -1.54
N ARG A 244 -24.00 7.74 -1.28
CA ARG A 244 -25.28 8.46 -1.31
C ARG A 244 -25.89 8.48 -2.71
N ARG A 245 -25.08 8.66 -3.75
CA ARG A 245 -25.52 8.57 -5.16
C ARG A 245 -26.08 7.17 -5.47
N PHE A 246 -25.40 6.11 -5.07
CA PHE A 246 -25.89 4.75 -5.28
C PHE A 246 -27.15 4.41 -4.46
N LYS A 247 -27.27 4.94 -3.24
CA LYS A 247 -28.49 4.82 -2.43
C LYS A 247 -29.72 5.52 -3.03
N ARG A 248 -29.53 6.44 -3.96
CA ARG A 248 -30.62 7.13 -4.69
C ARG A 248 -31.00 6.42 -5.99
N SER A 249 -30.27 5.40 -6.40
CA SER A 249 -30.55 4.65 -7.63
C SER A 249 -31.68 3.65 -7.39
N GLY A 250 -32.60 3.50 -8.35
CA GLY A 250 -33.67 2.50 -8.28
C GLY A 250 -33.23 1.05 -8.53
N ASP A 251 -31.98 0.82 -8.93
CA ASP A 251 -31.43 -0.53 -9.15
C ASP A 251 -31.04 -1.17 -7.80
N PRO A 252 -31.60 -2.35 -7.43
CA PRO A 252 -31.29 -3.02 -6.17
C PRO A 252 -29.80 -3.33 -6.01
N ALA A 253 -29.07 -3.58 -7.12
CA ALA A 253 -27.62 -3.79 -7.04
C ALA A 253 -26.89 -2.53 -6.57
N ASN A 254 -27.33 -1.34 -7.01
CA ASN A 254 -26.74 -0.07 -6.61
C ASN A 254 -27.09 0.28 -5.17
N LEU A 255 -28.34 0.07 -4.75
CA LEU A 255 -28.75 0.27 -3.36
C LEU A 255 -27.90 -0.55 -2.40
N LEU A 256 -27.75 -1.85 -2.67
CA LEU A 256 -26.98 -2.75 -1.81
C LEU A 256 -25.48 -2.42 -1.81
N THR A 257 -24.94 -2.01 -2.98
CA THR A 257 -23.57 -1.48 -3.09
C THR A 257 -23.40 -0.24 -2.23
N GLY A 258 -24.33 0.71 -2.29
CA GLY A 258 -24.29 1.95 -1.52
C GLY A 258 -24.41 1.74 -0.01
N VAL A 259 -25.21 0.76 0.43
CA VAL A 259 -25.30 0.39 1.85
C VAL A 259 -24.00 -0.27 2.32
N ARG A 260 -23.46 -1.23 1.57
CA ARG A 260 -22.17 -1.87 1.89
C ARG A 260 -21.01 -0.88 1.93
N LEU A 261 -20.95 0.06 0.97
CA LEU A 261 -19.89 1.06 0.92
C LEU A 261 -19.89 2.01 2.13
N VAL A 262 -21.06 2.27 2.74
CA VAL A 262 -21.15 3.05 4.00
C VAL A 262 -20.71 2.22 5.19
N ALA A 263 -21.10 0.94 5.25
CA ALA A 263 -20.70 0.03 6.32
C ALA A 263 -19.18 -0.20 6.32
N ASP A 264 -18.58 -0.36 5.14
CA ASP A 264 -17.17 -0.68 4.94
C ASP A 264 -16.33 0.54 4.49
N ALA A 265 -16.72 1.75 4.88
CA ALA A 265 -16.13 2.99 4.37
C ALA A 265 -14.63 3.15 4.68
N ARG A 266 -14.13 2.57 5.77
CA ARG A 266 -12.73 2.66 6.21
C ARG A 266 -11.71 1.91 5.33
N PRO A 267 -11.86 0.60 5.11
CA PRO A 267 -10.95 -0.11 4.22
C PRO A 267 -11.04 0.46 2.79
N ALA A 268 -12.24 0.86 2.35
CA ALA A 268 -12.42 1.51 1.05
C ALA A 268 -11.71 2.89 0.97
N SER A 269 -11.71 3.70 2.03
CA SER A 269 -11.05 5.02 2.02
C SER A 269 -9.53 4.91 2.02
N ARG A 270 -8.96 3.97 2.75
CA ARG A 270 -7.51 3.68 2.71
C ARG A 270 -7.07 3.22 1.32
N MET A 271 -7.88 2.35 0.70
CA MET A 271 -7.68 1.90 -0.68
C MET A 271 -7.69 3.07 -1.67
N ALA A 272 -8.73 3.90 -1.62
CA ALA A 272 -8.85 5.07 -2.47
C ALA A 272 -7.67 6.04 -2.29
N THR A 273 -7.24 6.25 -1.05
CA THR A 273 -6.10 7.13 -0.74
C THR A 273 -4.80 6.63 -1.35
N LEU A 274 -4.51 5.34 -1.18
CA LEU A 274 -3.30 4.72 -1.74
C LEU A 274 -3.31 4.80 -3.27
N LEU A 275 -4.44 4.45 -3.90
CA LEU A 275 -4.59 4.53 -5.35
C LEU A 275 -4.47 5.95 -5.89
N ALA A 276 -5.04 6.93 -5.19
CA ALA A 276 -4.93 8.33 -5.57
C ALA A 276 -3.49 8.87 -5.43
N CYS A 277 -2.78 8.50 -4.36
CA CYS A 277 -1.37 8.83 -4.18
C CYS A 277 -0.48 8.18 -5.25
N CYS A 278 -0.73 6.92 -5.59
CA CYS A 278 -0.03 6.24 -6.68
C CYS A 278 -0.33 6.89 -8.03
N GLY A 279 -1.61 7.19 -8.30
CA GLY A 279 -2.03 7.90 -9.51
C GLY A 279 -1.37 9.28 -9.63
N PHE A 280 -1.24 9.99 -8.52
CA PHE A 280 -0.49 11.25 -8.47
C PHE A 280 0.97 11.06 -8.85
N LEU A 281 1.67 10.12 -8.22
CA LEU A 281 3.07 9.80 -8.54
C LEU A 281 3.25 9.43 -10.03
N VAL A 282 2.38 8.57 -10.58
CA VAL A 282 2.40 8.24 -12.02
C VAL A 282 2.17 9.49 -12.87
N GLY A 283 1.19 10.32 -12.52
CA GLY A 283 0.88 11.56 -13.23
C GLY A 283 2.06 12.52 -13.24
N THR A 284 2.76 12.69 -12.11
CA THR A 284 3.95 13.54 -12.02
C THR A 284 5.12 13.01 -12.85
N LEU A 285 5.29 11.69 -12.92
CA LEU A 285 6.33 11.07 -13.74
C LEU A 285 6.01 11.19 -15.23
N ALA A 286 4.74 11.00 -15.60
CA ALA A 286 4.27 11.13 -16.98
C ALA A 286 4.45 12.55 -17.50
N ASP A 287 4.06 13.57 -16.72
CA ASP A 287 4.31 14.98 -17.04
C ASP A 287 5.81 15.24 -17.27
N GLY A 288 6.67 14.79 -16.33
CA GLY A 288 8.12 14.93 -16.46
C GLY A 288 8.71 14.23 -17.69
N THR A 289 8.26 13.02 -18.02
CA THR A 289 8.73 12.32 -19.23
C THR A 289 8.35 13.03 -20.51
N ILE A 290 7.15 13.60 -20.55
CA ILE A 290 6.65 14.26 -21.76
C ILE A 290 7.40 15.57 -21.96
N SER A 291 7.54 16.38 -20.90
CA SER A 291 8.36 17.60 -20.95
C SER A 291 9.79 17.31 -21.39
N ALA A 292 10.41 16.26 -20.84
CA ALA A 292 11.77 15.88 -21.21
C ALA A 292 11.92 15.47 -22.69
N VAL A 293 10.87 14.90 -23.30
CA VAL A 293 10.86 14.47 -24.72
C VAL A 293 10.54 15.63 -25.67
N THR A 294 9.71 16.59 -25.26
CA THR A 294 9.34 17.74 -26.10
C THR A 294 10.43 18.81 -26.16
N GLU A 295 11.27 18.91 -25.14
CA GLU A 295 12.35 19.91 -25.04
C GLU A 295 13.67 19.44 -25.71
N THR A 296 13.72 18.19 -26.21
CA THR A 296 14.92 17.58 -26.78
C THR A 296 15.08 17.80 -28.29
N ASP A 297 15.35 19.03 -28.71
CA ASP A 297 16.01 19.27 -30.01
C ASP A 297 17.53 19.50 -29.86
N ASP A 298 18.08 19.68 -28.64
CA ASP A 298 19.45 20.24 -28.49
C ASP A 298 20.48 19.48 -27.63
N LEU A 299 20.20 18.31 -27.03
CA LEU A 299 21.26 17.57 -26.28
C LEU A 299 21.11 16.05 -26.31
N ILE A 300 21.62 15.43 -27.39
CA ILE A 300 21.66 13.98 -27.62
C ILE A 300 22.51 13.23 -26.56
N ASP A 301 23.44 13.89 -25.86
CA ASP A 301 24.35 13.25 -24.90
C ASP A 301 23.83 13.17 -23.43
N ARG A 302 22.77 13.94 -23.10
CA ARG A 302 22.15 13.97 -21.74
C ARG A 302 20.90 13.10 -21.61
N THR A 303 20.36 12.62 -22.72
CA THR A 303 19.10 11.85 -22.79
C THR A 303 19.14 10.54 -22.01
N GLY A 304 20.26 9.80 -22.04
CA GLY A 304 20.38 8.50 -21.37
C GLY A 304 20.15 8.55 -19.86
N PHE A 305 20.59 9.62 -19.19
CA PHE A 305 20.42 9.81 -17.75
C PHE A 305 18.98 10.16 -17.36
N TYR A 306 18.31 11.04 -18.10
CA TYR A 306 16.92 11.40 -17.80
C TYR A 306 15.98 10.24 -18.13
N VAL A 307 16.12 9.63 -19.30
CA VAL A 307 15.28 8.49 -19.73
C VAL A 307 15.40 7.33 -18.76
N THR A 308 16.63 6.95 -18.37
CA THR A 308 16.82 5.85 -17.41
C THR A 308 16.23 6.18 -16.03
N GLY A 309 16.28 7.44 -15.60
CA GLY A 309 15.71 7.90 -14.34
C GLY A 309 14.19 7.81 -14.33
N TYR A 310 13.54 8.22 -15.43
CA TYR A 310 12.10 8.09 -15.60
C TYR A 310 11.65 6.62 -15.73
N VAL A 311 12.39 5.79 -16.47
CA VAL A 311 12.11 4.35 -16.55
C VAL A 311 12.21 3.72 -15.17
N LEU A 312 13.27 4.02 -14.40
CA LEU A 312 13.43 3.47 -13.06
C LEU A 312 12.34 3.96 -12.09
N GLY A 313 11.99 5.25 -12.15
CA GLY A 313 10.89 5.83 -11.40
C GLY A 313 9.55 5.16 -11.73
N SER A 314 9.26 4.94 -13.02
CA SER A 314 8.04 4.27 -13.46
C SER A 314 7.97 2.80 -13.00
N VAL A 315 9.09 2.07 -13.03
CA VAL A 315 9.19 0.72 -12.46
C VAL A 315 8.94 0.73 -10.96
N GLY A 316 9.53 1.69 -10.23
CA GLY A 316 9.30 1.85 -8.78
C GLY A 316 7.82 2.09 -8.46
N VAL A 317 7.17 2.99 -9.20
CA VAL A 317 5.74 3.26 -9.03
C VAL A 317 4.87 2.08 -9.44
N LEU A 318 5.23 1.34 -10.49
CA LEU A 318 4.57 0.10 -10.87
C LEU A 318 4.63 -0.94 -9.74
N LEU A 319 5.79 -1.11 -9.09
CA LEU A 319 5.93 -1.99 -7.93
C LEU A 319 5.07 -1.54 -6.74
N ILE A 320 5.01 -0.24 -6.47
CA ILE A 320 4.12 0.35 -5.45
C ILE A 320 2.66 0.02 -5.77
N VAL A 321 2.22 0.22 -7.03
CA VAL A 321 0.86 -0.08 -7.48
C VAL A 321 0.54 -1.57 -7.37
N LEU A 322 1.43 -2.45 -7.83
CA LEU A 322 1.24 -3.90 -7.76
C LEU A 322 1.16 -4.39 -6.31
N THR A 323 2.04 -3.90 -5.44
CA THR A 323 2.03 -4.19 -4.00
C THR A 323 0.75 -3.67 -3.35
N GLY A 324 0.30 -2.47 -3.74
CA GLY A 324 -0.97 -1.90 -3.34
C GLY A 324 -2.15 -2.79 -3.76
N ILE A 325 -2.25 -3.18 -5.03
CA ILE A 325 -3.30 -4.07 -5.55
C ILE A 325 -3.30 -5.41 -4.80
N ALA A 326 -2.14 -6.02 -4.59
CA ALA A 326 -2.03 -7.24 -3.79
C ALA A 326 -2.63 -7.03 -2.38
N ALA A 327 -2.33 -5.88 -1.74
CA ALA A 327 -2.85 -5.56 -0.42
C ALA A 327 -4.37 -5.35 -0.43
N LEU A 328 -4.90 -4.84 -1.52
CA LEU A 328 -6.34 -4.65 -1.66
C LEU A 328 -7.05 -5.99 -1.86
N VAL A 329 -6.52 -6.87 -2.70
CA VAL A 329 -7.07 -8.21 -2.91
C VAL A 329 -7.05 -9.01 -1.62
N VAL A 330 -5.93 -8.98 -0.88
CA VAL A 330 -5.75 -9.64 0.42
C VAL A 330 -6.73 -9.07 1.45
N GLY A 331 -6.89 -7.75 1.52
CA GLY A 331 -7.85 -7.10 2.41
C GLY A 331 -9.31 -7.43 2.07
N VAL A 332 -9.68 -7.49 0.78
CA VAL A 332 -11.04 -7.86 0.36
C VAL A 332 -11.30 -9.35 0.62
N ALA A 333 -10.32 -10.21 0.36
CA ALA A 333 -10.40 -11.62 0.69
C ALA A 333 -10.67 -11.85 2.18
N ASP A 334 -9.99 -11.10 3.06
CA ASP A 334 -10.23 -11.12 4.51
C ASP A 334 -11.68 -10.77 4.87
N GLN A 335 -12.20 -9.67 4.30
CA GLN A 335 -13.60 -9.26 4.49
C GLN A 335 -14.61 -10.32 4.01
N LEU A 336 -14.31 -11.00 2.89
CA LEU A 336 -15.16 -12.08 2.36
C LEU A 336 -15.15 -13.31 3.27
N VAL A 337 -14.00 -13.64 3.85
CA VAL A 337 -13.86 -14.75 4.80
C VAL A 337 -14.65 -14.46 6.07
N ASP A 338 -14.57 -13.25 6.61
CA ASP A 338 -15.31 -12.84 7.81
C ASP A 338 -16.82 -12.82 7.56
N GLN A 339 -17.26 -12.43 6.36
CA GLN A 339 -18.66 -12.39 5.98
C GLN A 339 -19.20 -13.72 5.41
N ARG A 340 -18.39 -14.78 5.34
CA ARG A 340 -18.74 -16.07 4.70
C ARG A 340 -20.11 -16.59 5.14
N ARG A 341 -20.41 -16.52 6.43
CA ARG A 341 -21.71 -16.95 6.99
C ARG A 341 -22.87 -16.06 6.55
N GLN A 342 -22.68 -14.74 6.56
CA GLN A 342 -23.70 -13.79 6.11
C GLN A 342 -24.00 -13.99 4.62
N LEU A 343 -22.96 -14.23 3.82
CA LEU A 343 -23.08 -14.53 2.40
C LEU A 343 -23.81 -15.87 2.15
N ALA A 344 -23.48 -16.91 2.92
CA ALA A 344 -24.16 -18.20 2.84
C ALA A 344 -25.65 -18.11 3.25
N CYS A 345 -26.00 -17.28 4.24
CA CYS A 345 -27.40 -17.01 4.58
C CYS A 345 -28.13 -16.28 3.44
N LEU A 346 -27.48 -15.31 2.78
CA LEU A 346 -28.09 -14.60 1.64
C LEU A 346 -28.37 -15.54 0.47
N THR A 347 -27.46 -16.48 0.17
CA THR A 347 -27.72 -17.51 -0.84
C THR A 347 -28.80 -18.49 -0.42
N ALA A 348 -28.88 -18.85 0.85
CA ALA A 348 -29.97 -19.69 1.38
C ALA A 348 -31.34 -18.99 1.30
N LEU A 349 -31.36 -17.66 1.38
CA LEU A 349 -32.53 -16.81 1.14
C LEU A 349 -32.83 -16.57 -0.36
N GLY A 350 -32.12 -17.25 -1.27
CA GLY A 350 -32.38 -17.23 -2.71
C GLY A 350 -31.66 -16.14 -3.50
N VAL A 351 -30.69 -15.43 -2.91
CA VAL A 351 -29.91 -14.42 -3.65
C VAL A 351 -28.89 -15.10 -4.56
N ASP A 352 -28.97 -14.82 -5.86
CA ASP A 352 -28.06 -15.40 -6.86
C ASP A 352 -26.59 -14.95 -6.63
N ALA A 353 -25.66 -15.91 -6.67
CA ALA A 353 -24.23 -15.70 -6.63
C ALA A 353 -23.73 -14.72 -7.71
N ARG A 354 -24.39 -14.68 -8.88
CA ARG A 354 -24.06 -13.74 -9.96
C ARG A 354 -24.36 -12.30 -9.56
N PHE A 355 -25.44 -12.09 -8.82
CA PHE A 355 -25.85 -10.78 -8.32
C PHE A 355 -24.85 -10.25 -7.28
N LEU A 356 -24.43 -11.10 -6.34
CA LEU A 356 -23.43 -10.72 -5.33
C LEU A 356 -22.06 -10.39 -5.96
N ARG A 357 -21.63 -11.18 -6.95
CA ARG A 357 -20.39 -10.89 -7.69
C ARG A 357 -20.47 -9.54 -8.41
N ARG A 358 -21.64 -9.21 -8.97
CA ARG A 358 -21.88 -7.91 -9.63
C ARG A 358 -21.78 -6.75 -8.64
N ILE A 359 -22.28 -6.91 -7.42
CA ILE A 359 -22.18 -5.92 -6.33
C ILE A 359 -20.72 -5.69 -5.93
N ILE A 360 -19.96 -6.76 -5.65
CA ILE A 360 -18.55 -6.64 -5.25
C ILE A 360 -17.72 -5.97 -6.36
N ARG A 361 -17.93 -6.38 -7.61
CA ARG A 361 -17.25 -5.77 -8.75
C ARG A 361 -17.57 -4.27 -8.86
N ARG A 362 -18.86 -3.91 -8.74
CA ARG A 362 -19.28 -2.49 -8.76
C ARG A 362 -18.66 -1.70 -7.62
N GLN A 363 -18.61 -2.28 -6.41
CA GLN A 363 -17.99 -1.65 -5.25
C GLN A 363 -16.51 -1.33 -5.50
N LEU A 364 -15.75 -2.30 -6.02
CA LEU A 364 -14.32 -2.11 -6.32
C LEU A 364 -14.10 -1.08 -7.42
N THR A 365 -14.86 -1.16 -8.53
CA THR A 365 -14.72 -0.21 -9.65
C THR A 365 -15.12 1.21 -9.25
N ALA A 366 -16.15 1.36 -8.42
CA ALA A 366 -16.64 2.67 -7.99
C ALA A 366 -15.68 3.37 -7.02
N VAL A 367 -14.80 2.64 -6.35
CA VAL A 367 -13.77 3.20 -5.48
C VAL A 367 -12.46 3.42 -6.25
N ALA A 368 -12.02 2.44 -7.04
CA ALA A 368 -10.73 2.48 -7.72
C ALA A 368 -10.66 3.49 -8.88
N ALA A 369 -11.70 3.53 -9.74
CA ALA A 369 -11.72 4.40 -10.92
C ALA A 369 -11.62 5.90 -10.58
N PRO A 370 -12.45 6.47 -9.69
CA PRO A 370 -12.35 7.90 -9.37
C PRO A 370 -11.10 8.24 -8.56
N ALA A 371 -10.59 7.31 -7.75
CA ALA A 371 -9.35 7.51 -7.00
C ALA A 371 -8.14 7.63 -7.94
N LEU A 372 -7.99 6.68 -8.88
CA LEU A 372 -6.90 6.72 -9.85
C LEU A 372 -7.02 7.90 -10.80
N ALA A 373 -8.22 8.19 -11.30
CA ALA A 373 -8.45 9.33 -12.19
C ALA A 373 -8.14 10.66 -11.50
N SER A 374 -8.58 10.86 -10.26
CA SER A 374 -8.29 12.10 -9.52
C SER A 374 -6.81 12.22 -9.14
N GLY A 375 -6.15 11.11 -8.80
CA GLY A 375 -4.70 11.07 -8.60
C GLY A 375 -3.94 11.46 -9.86
N LEU A 376 -4.20 10.80 -10.99
CA LEU A 376 -3.56 11.07 -12.28
C LEU A 376 -3.83 12.49 -12.78
N PHE A 377 -5.07 12.97 -12.62
CA PHE A 377 -5.42 14.35 -12.95
C PHE A 377 -4.56 15.34 -12.18
N LEU A 378 -4.52 15.20 -10.85
CA LEU A 378 -3.76 16.10 -9.99
C LEU A 378 -2.26 15.97 -10.24
N GLY A 379 -1.75 14.76 -10.49
CA GLY A 379 -0.34 14.52 -10.77
C GLY A 379 0.12 15.13 -12.10
N ALA A 380 -0.71 15.02 -13.14
CA ALA A 380 -0.43 15.61 -14.44
C ALA A 380 -0.62 17.14 -14.44
N LEU A 381 -1.54 17.66 -13.63
CA LEU A 381 -1.78 19.11 -13.52
C LEU A 381 -0.75 19.82 -12.63
N LEU A 382 -0.39 19.20 -11.50
CA LEU A 382 0.48 19.75 -10.44
C LEU A 382 1.89 19.13 -10.48
N GLY A 383 2.37 18.68 -11.65
CA GLY A 383 3.67 18.03 -11.81
C GLY A 383 4.78 18.70 -11.00
N LEU A 384 5.60 17.91 -10.28
CA LEU A 384 6.65 18.43 -9.40
C LEU A 384 7.58 19.43 -10.12
N GLY A 385 7.87 19.20 -11.41
CA GLY A 385 8.67 20.12 -12.24
C GLY A 385 8.09 21.53 -12.38
N ARG A 386 6.76 21.65 -12.46
CA ARG A 386 6.05 22.95 -12.51
C ARG A 386 6.05 23.67 -11.16
N ILE A 387 6.22 22.94 -10.06
CA ILE A 387 6.20 23.49 -8.69
C ILE A 387 7.62 23.86 -8.22
N THR A 388 8.64 23.10 -8.62
CA THR A 388 10.03 23.29 -8.15
C THR A 388 10.86 24.26 -8.98
N GLY A 389 10.28 24.92 -9.99
CA GLY A 389 10.93 26.05 -10.69
C GLY A 389 11.25 25.84 -12.18
N GLY A 390 10.60 24.92 -12.88
CA GLY A 390 10.51 25.04 -14.35
C GLY A 390 9.69 26.27 -14.72
N ASP A 391 9.97 26.89 -15.88
CA ASP A 391 9.22 28.07 -16.36
C ASP A 391 7.73 27.77 -16.28
N ALA A 392 7.07 28.42 -15.32
CA ALA A 392 5.64 28.32 -15.10
C ALA A 392 4.93 29.21 -16.13
N ASP A 393 5.22 28.98 -17.40
CA ASP A 393 4.37 29.49 -18.45
C ASP A 393 3.00 28.85 -18.26
N GLY A 394 1.95 29.68 -18.41
CA GLY A 394 0.57 29.25 -18.18
C GLY A 394 0.25 27.98 -18.95
N LEU A 395 -0.73 27.19 -18.49
CA LEU A 395 -1.15 25.91 -19.09
C LEU A 395 -1.07 25.96 -20.63
N GLU A 396 0.01 25.45 -21.19
CA GLU A 396 0.15 25.43 -22.63
C GLU A 396 -1.04 24.62 -23.19
N PRO A 397 -1.69 25.07 -24.27
CA PRO A 397 -2.80 24.35 -24.87
C PRO A 397 -2.47 22.88 -25.20
N SER A 398 -1.19 22.57 -25.43
CA SER A 398 -0.61 21.25 -25.66
C SER A 398 -0.79 20.29 -24.46
N THR A 399 -0.85 20.80 -23.23
CA THR A 399 -0.92 19.99 -22.00
C THR A 399 -2.33 19.47 -21.68
N VAL A 400 -3.37 20.17 -22.15
CA VAL A 400 -4.78 19.83 -21.92
C VAL A 400 -5.15 18.44 -22.47
N PRO A 401 -4.84 18.07 -23.73
CA PRO A 401 -5.16 16.73 -24.24
C PRO A 401 -4.38 15.62 -23.52
N ILE A 402 -3.16 15.90 -23.05
CA ILE A 402 -2.35 14.93 -22.29
C ILE A 402 -2.99 14.65 -20.93
N VAL A 403 -3.36 15.69 -20.18
CA VAL A 403 -4.05 15.56 -18.89
C VAL A 403 -5.40 14.84 -19.08
N ALA A 404 -6.15 15.17 -20.13
CA ALA A 404 -7.38 14.46 -20.47
C ALA A 404 -7.13 12.98 -20.81
N GLY A 405 -6.10 12.68 -21.60
CA GLY A 405 -5.71 11.31 -21.93
C GLY A 405 -5.31 10.49 -20.71
N LEU A 406 -4.47 11.05 -19.83
CA LEU A 406 -4.01 10.39 -18.60
C LEU A 406 -5.16 10.16 -17.59
N THR A 407 -6.10 11.08 -17.49
CA THR A 407 -7.28 10.90 -16.62
C THR A 407 -8.22 9.83 -17.14
N VAL A 408 -8.48 9.79 -18.44
CA VAL A 408 -9.25 8.71 -19.07
C VAL A 408 -8.52 7.37 -18.90
N ALA A 409 -7.21 7.33 -19.12
CA ALA A 409 -6.39 6.14 -18.88
C ALA A 409 -6.47 5.68 -17.42
N GLY A 410 -6.39 6.60 -16.45
CA GLY A 410 -6.55 6.30 -15.03
C GLY A 410 -7.90 5.72 -14.67
N TRP A 411 -8.97 6.27 -15.25
CA TRP A 411 -10.32 5.76 -15.09
C TRP A 411 -10.44 4.34 -15.66
N LEU A 412 -9.95 4.11 -16.89
CA LEU A 412 -9.96 2.80 -17.54
C LEU A 412 -9.13 1.76 -16.76
N LEU A 413 -7.94 2.13 -16.28
CA LEU A 413 -7.10 1.27 -15.45
C LEU A 413 -7.79 0.91 -14.13
N GLY A 414 -8.49 1.85 -13.50
CA GLY A 414 -9.28 1.57 -12.29
C GLY A 414 -10.46 0.64 -12.55
N LEU A 415 -11.11 0.76 -13.71
CA LEU A 415 -12.14 -0.19 -14.14
C LEU A 415 -11.55 -1.59 -14.37
N LEU A 416 -10.45 -1.68 -15.11
CA LEU A 416 -9.73 -2.94 -15.37
C LEU A 416 -9.24 -3.59 -14.07
N GLY A 417 -8.68 -2.80 -13.14
CA GLY A 417 -8.27 -3.24 -11.81
C GLY A 417 -9.44 -3.80 -10.99
N GLY A 418 -10.60 -3.13 -11.01
CA GLY A 418 -11.81 -3.63 -10.34
C GLY A 418 -12.37 -4.91 -10.98
N VAL A 419 -12.31 -5.04 -12.30
CA VAL A 419 -12.75 -6.23 -13.04
C VAL A 419 -11.80 -7.42 -12.78
N THR A 420 -10.49 -7.21 -12.87
CA THR A 420 -9.48 -8.24 -12.61
C THR A 420 -9.50 -8.71 -11.16
N ALA A 421 -9.61 -7.80 -10.19
CA ALA A 421 -9.81 -8.17 -8.79
C ALA A 421 -11.09 -8.99 -8.60
N GLY A 422 -12.20 -8.58 -9.22
CA GLY A 422 -13.46 -9.34 -9.20
C GLY A 422 -13.36 -10.72 -9.85
N PHE A 423 -12.49 -10.88 -10.84
CA PHE A 423 -12.20 -12.18 -11.47
C PHE A 423 -11.34 -13.07 -10.56
N LEU A 424 -10.27 -12.53 -9.98
CA LEU A 424 -9.40 -13.26 -9.05
C LEU A 424 -10.16 -13.75 -7.81
N LEU A 425 -11.09 -12.94 -7.31
CA LEU A 425 -11.93 -13.29 -6.16
C LEU A 425 -13.06 -14.27 -6.50
N ARG A 426 -13.25 -14.67 -7.76
CA ARG A 426 -14.33 -15.58 -8.18
C ARG A 426 -14.34 -16.89 -7.41
N ASN A 427 -13.17 -17.50 -7.25
CA ASN A 427 -13.05 -18.82 -6.62
C ASN A 427 -13.29 -18.71 -5.12
N GLN A 428 -12.69 -17.73 -4.46
CA GLN A 428 -12.92 -17.48 -3.04
C GLN A 428 -14.38 -17.13 -2.74
N LEU A 429 -15.04 -16.38 -3.63
CA LEU A 429 -16.47 -16.08 -3.49
C LEU A 429 -17.32 -17.34 -3.66
N ARG A 430 -16.96 -18.23 -4.59
CA ARG A 430 -17.67 -19.51 -4.77
C ARG A 430 -17.57 -20.36 -3.51
N ASP A 431 -16.37 -20.49 -2.96
CA ASP A 431 -16.13 -21.24 -1.71
C ASP A 431 -16.84 -20.58 -0.52
N ALA A 432 -16.94 -19.24 -0.52
CA ALA A 432 -17.63 -18.51 0.53
C ALA A 432 -19.16 -18.69 0.48
N LEU A 433 -19.72 -18.84 -0.71
CA LEU A 433 -21.16 -19.01 -0.95
C LEU A 433 -21.64 -20.45 -0.76
N ASP A 434 -20.74 -21.39 -0.50
CA ASP A 434 -21.09 -22.80 -0.34
C ASP A 434 -22.04 -23.00 0.88
N PRO A 435 -23.23 -23.60 0.70
CA PRO A 435 -24.15 -23.89 1.80
C PRO A 435 -23.55 -24.83 2.86
N GLU A 436 -22.48 -25.58 2.55
CA GLU A 436 -21.75 -26.36 3.56
C GLU A 436 -21.21 -25.50 4.71
N ASN A 437 -21.00 -24.21 4.46
CA ASN A 437 -20.59 -23.24 5.48
C ASN A 437 -21.65 -22.99 6.56
N LEU A 438 -22.90 -23.39 6.32
CA LEU A 438 -23.97 -23.36 7.32
C LEU A 438 -23.96 -24.61 8.22
N ARG A 439 -23.36 -25.72 7.77
CA ARG A 439 -23.36 -27.02 8.47
C ARG A 439 -22.17 -27.21 9.42
N ALA A 440 -21.06 -26.53 9.20
CA ALA A 440 -19.83 -26.69 9.99
C ALA A 440 -19.83 -25.94 11.35
N ALA A 441 -20.98 -25.91 12.03
CA ALA A 441 -21.15 -25.31 13.36
C ALA A 441 -21.23 -26.40 14.44
#